data_AF-A0A3G8LG41-F1
#
_entry.id   AF-A0A3G8LG41-F1
#
_cell.length_a   1.000
_cell.length_b   1.000
_cell.length_c   1.000
_cell.angle_alpha   90.00
_cell.angle_beta   90.00
_cell.angle_gamma   90.00
#
_symmetry.space_group_name_H-M   'P 1'
#
loop_
_entity.id
_entity.type
_entity.pdbx_description
1 polymer ?
#
loop_
_entity_poly.entity_id
_entity_poly.type
_entity_poly.pdbx_seq_one_letter_code
_entity_poly.pdbx_strand_id
1 'polypeptide(L)'
;MEQIKVYIDFEAIANPFAKLINIPNSTPYCYSLGLLNDKNKFQISTFIIDFRKHNSVTSIWAKLKKQIILDINKINKKVNIKNVVFVGHNPYLEIECLKKMFPDNSVEPLINNSTVSLSKLVGKEYNKNYFSKVKEVIFSDKNNHKSFFIKALGDRNGAIASYIGYWLYVDAFIMAFKEKDRRIRFFCPMDRRVTLRELRSYSNDDVDKMLYLASKPELLEKLLKELSYKKDLLKAINNLDLNDKLTIKEIKEKIWSL
;
A
#
# COMPACT_ATOMS: atom_id res chain seq x y z
N MET A 1 -28.82 11.92 -6.49
CA MET A 1 -28.12 12.00 -5.18
C MET A 1 -26.65 12.21 -5.46
N GLU A 2 -26.00 13.07 -4.69
CA GLU A 2 -24.56 13.31 -4.81
C GLU A 2 -23.77 12.06 -4.39
N GLN A 3 -22.84 11.63 -5.24
CA GLN A 3 -21.96 10.50 -4.95
C GLN A 3 -20.84 10.94 -4.02
N ILE A 4 -20.56 10.13 -2.99
CA ILE A 4 -19.56 10.47 -1.97
C ILE A 4 -18.32 9.62 -2.22
N LYS A 5 -17.18 10.29 -2.47
CA LYS A 5 -15.90 9.61 -2.69
C LYS A 5 -15.26 9.22 -1.36
N VAL A 6 -14.92 7.95 -1.23
CA VAL A 6 -14.14 7.39 -0.12
C VAL A 6 -12.83 6.85 -0.68
N TYR A 7 -11.73 7.48 -0.30
CA TYR A 7 -10.39 7.09 -0.75
C TYR A 7 -9.90 5.96 0.14
N ILE A 8 -9.46 4.85 -0.41
CA ILE A 8 -9.14 3.64 0.36
C ILE A 8 -7.97 2.88 -0.25
N ASP A 9 -7.14 2.31 0.62
CA ASP A 9 -6.00 1.47 0.26
C ASP A 9 -5.91 0.30 1.26
N PHE A 10 -5.60 -0.89 0.75
CA PHE A 10 -5.48 -2.12 1.54
C PHE A 10 -4.04 -2.63 1.62
N GLU A 11 -3.68 -3.16 2.80
CA GLU A 11 -2.55 -4.07 2.91
C GLU A 11 -3.04 -5.50 2.99
N ALA A 12 -2.36 -6.37 2.25
CA ALA A 12 -2.69 -7.77 2.19
C ALA A 12 -1.47 -8.67 2.41
N ILE A 13 -1.73 -9.87 2.95
CA ILE A 13 -0.73 -10.90 3.05
C ILE A 13 -0.61 -11.56 1.67
N ALA A 14 0.55 -11.38 1.05
CA ALA A 14 0.85 -11.89 -0.27
C ALA A 14 1.90 -13.02 -0.21
N ASN A 15 2.06 -13.72 -1.33
CA ASN A 15 3.13 -14.69 -1.50
C ASN A 15 4.51 -14.01 -1.38
N PRO A 16 5.50 -14.67 -0.77
CA PRO A 16 5.50 -16.07 -0.31
C PRO A 16 4.83 -16.30 1.05
N PHE A 17 4.49 -15.26 1.80
CA PHE A 17 4.06 -15.37 3.19
C PHE A 17 2.68 -16.00 3.37
N ALA A 18 1.73 -15.68 2.47
CA ALA A 18 0.39 -16.28 2.48
C ALA A 18 0.43 -17.82 2.45
N LYS A 19 1.32 -18.39 1.62
CA LYS A 19 1.54 -19.85 1.54
C LYS A 19 2.02 -20.47 2.85
N LEU A 20 2.85 -19.75 3.63
CA LEU A 20 3.40 -20.28 4.88
C LEU A 20 2.29 -20.54 5.90
N ILE A 21 1.34 -19.61 6.01
CA ILE A 21 0.21 -19.66 6.95
C ILE A 21 -1.07 -20.22 6.34
N ASN A 22 -1.00 -20.72 5.10
CA ASN A 22 -2.08 -21.39 4.39
C ASN A 22 -3.36 -20.54 4.26
N ILE A 23 -3.20 -19.29 3.85
CA ILE A 23 -4.31 -18.40 3.52
C ILE A 23 -4.25 -18.02 2.03
N PRO A 24 -5.36 -17.61 1.42
CA PRO A 24 -5.37 -17.10 0.05
C PRO A 24 -4.37 -15.95 -0.12
N ASN A 25 -3.73 -15.90 -1.30
CA ASN A 25 -2.94 -14.74 -1.68
C ASN A 25 -3.82 -13.49 -1.67
N SER A 26 -3.24 -12.35 -1.31
CA SER A 26 -3.95 -11.07 -1.23
C SER A 26 -5.08 -11.05 -0.19
N THR A 27 -4.97 -11.85 0.90
CA THR A 27 -5.91 -11.73 2.03
C THR A 27 -5.67 -10.39 2.75
N PRO A 28 -6.64 -9.45 2.75
CA PRO A 28 -6.46 -8.15 3.39
C PRO A 28 -6.44 -8.28 4.91
N TYR A 29 -5.62 -7.48 5.56
CA TYR A 29 -5.53 -7.45 7.02
C TYR A 29 -5.45 -6.02 7.58
N CYS A 30 -5.17 -5.02 6.74
CA CYS A 30 -5.17 -3.62 7.08
C CYS A 30 -5.88 -2.84 5.97
N TYR A 31 -6.53 -1.75 6.33
CA TYR A 31 -6.88 -0.71 5.37
C TYR A 31 -6.71 0.66 6.01
N SER A 32 -6.48 1.66 5.17
CA SER A 32 -6.73 3.06 5.49
C SER A 32 -7.84 3.57 4.58
N LEU A 33 -8.74 4.39 5.12
CA LEU A 33 -9.73 5.10 4.32
C LEU A 33 -9.84 6.56 4.73
N GLY A 34 -10.19 7.42 3.79
CA GLY A 34 -10.32 8.84 4.02
C GLY A 34 -11.45 9.47 3.21
N LEU A 35 -12.11 10.46 3.82
CA LEU A 35 -13.21 11.22 3.23
C LEU A 35 -13.37 12.55 3.98
N LEU A 36 -14.24 13.43 3.46
CA LEU A 36 -14.60 14.69 4.11
C LEU A 36 -15.54 14.44 5.30
N ASN A 37 -15.19 15.01 6.44
CA ASN A 37 -16.07 15.05 7.61
C ASN A 37 -17.17 16.13 7.48
N ASP A 38 -18.03 16.24 8.50
CA ASP A 38 -19.12 17.24 8.55
C ASP A 38 -18.64 18.70 8.49
N LYS A 39 -17.34 18.97 8.62
CA LYS A 39 -16.71 20.30 8.55
C LYS A 39 -15.93 20.51 7.24
N ASN A 40 -16.15 19.68 6.23
CA ASN A 40 -15.42 19.70 4.95
C ASN A 40 -13.90 19.62 5.12
N LYS A 41 -13.43 18.89 6.15
CA LYS A 41 -12.01 18.58 6.33
C LYS A 41 -11.79 17.11 6.08
N PHE A 42 -10.71 16.79 5.37
CA PHE A 42 -10.29 15.41 5.19
C PHE A 42 -9.90 14.80 6.53
N GLN A 43 -10.37 13.57 6.74
CA GLN A 43 -10.03 12.76 7.90
C GLN A 43 -9.80 11.33 7.43
N ILE A 44 -8.76 10.69 7.99
CA ILE A 44 -8.37 9.32 7.66
C ILE A 44 -8.62 8.42 8.88
N SER A 45 -9.10 7.21 8.65
CA SER A 45 -9.14 6.12 9.61
C SER A 45 -8.32 4.95 9.10
N THR A 46 -7.52 4.33 9.97
CA THR A 46 -6.76 3.13 9.66
C THR A 46 -7.16 2.02 10.61
N PHE A 47 -7.48 0.85 10.05
CA PHE A 47 -7.86 -0.33 10.80
C PHE A 47 -6.94 -1.50 10.48
N ILE A 48 -6.54 -2.25 11.50
CA ILE A 48 -5.72 -3.46 11.40
C ILE A 48 -6.47 -4.58 12.10
N ILE A 49 -6.59 -5.73 11.43
CA ILE A 49 -7.24 -6.93 11.97
C ILE A 49 -6.47 -7.45 13.18
N ASP A 50 -7.22 -7.78 14.22
CA ASP A 50 -6.74 -8.57 15.35
C ASP A 50 -6.97 -10.06 15.06
N PHE A 51 -5.93 -10.75 14.59
CA PHE A 51 -6.01 -12.16 14.24
C PHE A 51 -6.35 -13.07 15.43
N ARG A 52 -6.14 -12.63 16.68
CA ARG A 52 -6.56 -13.39 17.88
C ARG A 52 -8.08 -13.55 17.93
N LYS A 53 -8.82 -12.60 17.34
CA LYS A 53 -10.28 -12.57 17.30
C LYS A 53 -10.85 -13.01 15.95
N HIS A 54 -10.09 -12.84 14.88
CA HIS A 54 -10.54 -13.07 13.51
C HIS A 54 -9.46 -13.80 12.71
N ASN A 55 -9.51 -15.13 12.69
CA ASN A 55 -8.47 -15.97 12.08
C ASN A 55 -8.93 -16.79 10.88
N SER A 56 -10.23 -16.83 10.60
CA SER A 56 -10.75 -17.38 9.34
C SER A 56 -10.93 -16.28 8.30
N VAL A 57 -10.73 -16.64 7.02
CA VAL A 57 -10.91 -15.72 5.89
C VAL A 57 -12.31 -15.09 5.92
N THR A 58 -13.35 -15.88 6.16
CA THR A 58 -14.73 -15.40 6.29
C THR A 58 -14.90 -14.38 7.41
N SER A 59 -14.31 -14.64 8.59
CA SER A 59 -14.37 -13.72 9.71
C SER A 59 -13.62 -12.42 9.43
N ILE A 60 -12.50 -12.48 8.71
CA ILE A 60 -11.71 -11.31 8.31
C ILE A 60 -12.57 -10.40 7.41
N TRP A 61 -13.17 -10.96 6.36
CA TRP A 61 -14.05 -10.20 5.46
C TRP A 61 -15.23 -9.56 6.17
N ALA A 62 -15.92 -10.33 7.03
CA ALA A 62 -17.05 -9.81 7.79
C ALA A 62 -16.64 -8.66 8.71
N LYS A 63 -15.47 -8.78 9.36
CA LYS A 63 -14.94 -7.73 10.24
C LYS A 63 -14.54 -6.48 9.47
N LEU A 64 -13.84 -6.62 8.35
CA LEU A 64 -13.44 -5.50 7.49
C LEU A 64 -14.66 -4.74 6.99
N LYS A 65 -15.66 -5.44 6.44
CA LYS A 65 -16.92 -4.82 5.98
C LYS A 65 -17.59 -4.01 7.08
N LYS A 66 -17.76 -4.61 8.27
CA LYS A 66 -18.36 -3.93 9.42
C LYS A 66 -17.57 -2.69 9.81
N GLN A 67 -16.24 -2.79 9.84
CA GLN A 67 -15.40 -1.69 10.29
C GLN A 67 -15.34 -0.53 9.28
N ILE A 68 -15.30 -0.82 7.98
CA ILE A 68 -15.33 0.22 6.93
C ILE A 68 -16.59 1.09 7.10
N ILE A 69 -17.76 0.45 7.28
CA ILE A 69 -19.02 1.17 7.51
C ILE A 69 -18.94 2.04 8.79
N LEU A 70 -18.42 1.47 9.88
CA LEU A 70 -18.26 2.19 11.15
C LEU A 70 -17.33 3.38 11.02
N ASP A 71 -16.21 3.24 10.31
CA ASP A 71 -15.20 4.28 10.15
C ASP A 71 -15.70 5.41 9.24
N ILE A 72 -16.40 5.08 8.14
CA ILE A 72 -17.08 6.05 7.28
C ILE A 72 -18.08 6.86 8.12
N ASN A 73 -18.96 6.18 8.85
CA ASN A 73 -19.98 6.83 9.68
C ASN A 73 -19.37 7.65 10.83
N LYS A 74 -18.22 7.23 11.37
CA LYS A 74 -17.50 7.98 12.40
C LYS A 74 -16.92 9.28 11.86
N ILE A 75 -16.43 9.27 10.63
CA ILE A 75 -15.87 10.46 9.97
C ILE A 75 -17.00 11.39 9.51
N ASN A 76 -18.06 10.84 8.91
CA ASN A 76 -19.19 11.60 8.42
C ASN A 76 -20.48 10.77 8.55
N LYS A 77 -21.32 11.15 9.52
CA LYS A 77 -22.55 10.40 9.86
C LYS A 77 -23.64 10.51 8.80
N LYS A 78 -23.52 11.45 7.85
CA LYS A 78 -24.50 11.68 6.78
C LYS A 78 -24.27 10.77 5.58
N VAL A 79 -23.14 10.06 5.52
CA VAL A 79 -22.79 9.19 4.40
C VAL A 79 -23.66 7.94 4.42
N ASN A 80 -24.40 7.71 3.34
CA ASN A 80 -25.02 6.43 3.08
C ASN A 80 -24.06 5.55 2.28
N ILE A 81 -23.73 4.37 2.80
CA ILE A 81 -22.83 3.42 2.14
C ILE A 81 -23.26 3.08 0.71
N LYS A 82 -24.56 3.08 0.39
CA LYS A 82 -25.07 2.82 -0.97
C LYS A 82 -24.67 3.89 -1.99
N ASN A 83 -24.29 5.08 -1.54
CA ASN A 83 -23.93 6.22 -2.38
C ASN A 83 -22.40 6.43 -2.45
N VAL A 84 -21.64 5.52 -1.85
CA VAL A 84 -20.18 5.61 -1.80
C VAL A 84 -19.58 5.12 -3.11
N VAL A 85 -18.70 5.94 -3.66
CA VAL A 85 -17.73 5.56 -4.70
C VAL A 85 -16.39 5.37 -4.02
N PHE A 86 -15.84 4.16 -4.07
CA PHE A 86 -14.51 3.92 -3.54
C PHE A 86 -13.46 4.36 -4.56
N VAL A 87 -12.45 5.07 -4.10
CA VAL A 87 -11.35 5.56 -4.95
C VAL A 87 -10.04 4.99 -4.44
N GLY A 88 -9.32 4.26 -5.29
CA GLY A 88 -7.96 3.79 -5.02
C GLY A 88 -7.01 4.31 -6.08
N HIS A 89 -5.71 4.38 -5.81
CA HIS A 89 -4.77 4.91 -6.80
C HIS A 89 -4.60 4.00 -8.02
N ASN A 90 -4.38 2.71 -7.78
CA ASN A 90 -4.32 1.69 -8.81
C ASN A 90 -5.09 0.45 -8.31
N PRO A 91 -6.43 0.48 -8.37
CA PRO A 91 -7.29 -0.25 -7.44
C PRO A 91 -7.46 -1.74 -7.74
N TYR A 92 -6.42 -2.47 -8.14
CA TYR A 92 -6.54 -3.91 -8.41
C TYR A 92 -6.93 -4.68 -7.14
N LEU A 93 -6.19 -4.47 -6.04
CA LEU A 93 -6.48 -5.11 -4.75
C LEU A 93 -7.79 -4.58 -4.15
N GLU A 94 -8.03 -3.27 -4.29
CA GLU A 94 -9.23 -2.59 -3.82
C GLU A 94 -10.47 -3.15 -4.52
N ILE A 95 -10.43 -3.36 -5.85
CA ILE A 95 -11.51 -3.99 -6.60
C ILE A 95 -11.76 -5.41 -6.06
N GLU A 96 -10.72 -6.23 -5.92
CA GLU A 96 -10.85 -7.60 -5.41
C GLU A 96 -11.45 -7.65 -4.00
N CYS A 97 -11.04 -6.74 -3.12
CA CYS A 97 -11.48 -6.68 -1.73
C CYS A 97 -12.87 -6.07 -1.59
N LEU A 98 -13.10 -4.91 -2.21
CA LEU A 98 -14.34 -4.15 -2.08
C LEU A 98 -15.49 -4.83 -2.79
N LYS A 99 -15.30 -5.44 -3.96
CA LYS A 99 -16.40 -6.15 -4.63
C LYS A 99 -16.90 -7.36 -3.85
N LYS A 100 -16.06 -7.97 -3.00
CA LYS A 100 -16.51 -9.01 -2.06
C LYS A 100 -17.36 -8.45 -0.91
N MET A 101 -17.06 -7.24 -0.44
CA MET A 101 -17.74 -6.63 0.71
C MET A 101 -18.95 -5.78 0.32
N PHE A 102 -18.87 -5.11 -0.83
CA PHE A 102 -19.74 -4.05 -1.33
C PHE A 102 -19.94 -4.22 -2.85
N PRO A 103 -20.63 -5.28 -3.31
CA PRO A 103 -20.71 -5.63 -4.73
C PRO A 103 -21.30 -4.51 -5.61
N ASP A 104 -22.28 -3.77 -5.08
CA ASP A 104 -23.02 -2.73 -5.79
C ASP A 104 -22.30 -1.38 -5.85
N ASN A 105 -21.28 -1.17 -5.02
CA ASN A 105 -20.52 0.08 -4.98
C ASN A 105 -19.51 0.15 -6.14
N SER A 106 -19.35 1.32 -6.76
CA SER A 106 -18.28 1.52 -7.75
C SER A 106 -16.92 1.64 -7.07
N VAL A 107 -15.89 1.21 -7.80
CA VAL A 107 -14.49 1.36 -7.42
C VAL A 107 -13.79 1.99 -8.61
N GLU A 108 -13.21 3.17 -8.42
CA GLU A 108 -12.61 3.98 -9.47
C GLU A 108 -11.13 4.25 -9.18
N PRO A 109 -10.29 4.33 -10.22
CA PRO A 109 -8.93 4.79 -10.05
C PRO A 109 -8.90 6.29 -9.78
N LEU A 110 -7.99 6.75 -8.91
CA LEU A 110 -7.70 8.18 -8.75
C LEU A 110 -7.19 8.77 -10.07
N ILE A 111 -6.39 7.99 -10.80
CA ILE A 111 -5.75 8.38 -12.05
C ILE A 111 -6.01 7.27 -13.07
N ASN A 112 -6.65 7.62 -14.20
CA ASN A 112 -6.98 6.66 -15.25
C ASN A 112 -5.74 5.98 -15.88
N ASN A 113 -4.54 6.56 -15.72
CA ASN A 113 -3.28 5.99 -16.19
C ASN A 113 -2.57 5.20 -15.07
N SER A 114 -2.85 3.89 -15.01
CA SER A 114 -2.44 2.95 -13.95
C SER A 114 -0.93 2.72 -13.78
N THR A 115 -0.08 3.29 -14.64
CA THR A 115 1.36 3.01 -14.66
C THR A 115 2.21 3.96 -13.81
N VAL A 116 1.59 4.97 -13.20
CA VAL A 116 2.28 5.97 -12.38
C VAL A 116 2.13 5.59 -10.90
N SER A 117 3.19 5.61 -10.11
CA SER A 117 3.14 5.37 -8.65
C SER A 117 2.89 6.68 -7.90
N LEU A 118 2.06 6.68 -6.84
CA LEU A 118 1.84 7.85 -5.96
C LEU A 118 3.16 8.44 -5.46
N SER A 119 4.05 7.59 -4.94
CA SER A 119 5.34 8.04 -4.41
C SER A 119 6.23 8.72 -5.45
N LYS A 120 6.04 8.43 -6.76
CA LYS A 120 6.74 9.16 -7.83
C LYS A 120 6.09 10.51 -8.15
N LEU A 121 4.78 10.63 -7.99
CA LEU A 121 4.04 11.87 -8.22
C LEU A 121 4.34 12.91 -7.14
N VAL A 122 4.27 12.50 -5.89
CA VAL A 122 4.34 13.41 -4.73
C VAL A 122 5.59 13.21 -3.88
N GLY A 123 6.63 12.60 -4.45
CA GLY A 123 7.87 12.29 -3.72
C GLY A 123 8.65 13.51 -3.22
N LYS A 124 8.37 14.71 -3.73
CA LYS A 124 8.96 15.96 -3.20
C LYS A 124 8.36 16.32 -1.84
N GLU A 125 7.07 16.13 -1.69
CA GLU A 125 6.29 16.44 -0.49
C GLU A 125 6.25 15.25 0.49
N TYR A 126 6.30 14.02 -0.04
CA TYR A 126 6.20 12.77 0.71
C TYR A 126 7.47 11.93 0.52
N ASN A 127 8.45 12.12 1.42
CA ASN A 127 9.76 11.46 1.36
C ASN A 127 10.10 10.63 2.60
N LYS A 128 9.08 10.21 3.36
CA LYS A 128 9.28 9.45 4.61
C LYS A 128 9.93 8.09 4.33
N ASN A 129 10.87 7.72 5.19
CA ASN A 129 11.36 6.35 5.25
C ASN A 129 10.45 5.52 6.16
N TYR A 130 9.98 4.38 5.65
CA TYR A 130 9.09 3.48 6.39
C TYR A 130 9.82 2.27 6.95
N PHE A 131 9.26 1.72 8.03
CA PHE A 131 9.64 0.45 8.61
C PHE A 131 11.10 0.40 9.09
N SER A 132 11.67 1.50 9.57
CA SER A 132 13.10 1.53 9.93
C SER A 132 13.41 0.52 11.03
N LYS A 133 12.56 0.42 12.06
CA LYS A 133 12.72 -0.54 13.15
C LYS A 133 12.38 -1.97 12.75
N VAL A 134 11.34 -2.16 11.95
CA VAL A 134 11.02 -3.49 11.40
C VAL A 134 12.17 -4.01 10.51
N LYS A 135 12.73 -3.17 9.64
CA LYS A 135 13.89 -3.50 8.78
C LYS A 135 15.13 -3.84 9.60
N GLU A 136 15.43 -3.04 10.63
CA GLU A 136 16.55 -3.30 11.55
C GLU A 136 16.46 -4.71 12.15
N VAL A 137 15.27 -5.11 12.62
CA VAL A 137 15.08 -6.46 13.18
C VAL A 137 15.23 -7.53 12.11
N ILE A 138 14.52 -7.43 10.98
CA ILE A 138 14.47 -8.46 9.92
C ILE A 138 15.82 -8.68 9.25
N PHE A 139 16.60 -7.62 9.04
CA PHE A 139 17.87 -7.68 8.32
C PHE A 139 19.11 -7.77 9.22
N SER A 140 18.92 -7.86 10.54
CA SER A 140 20.01 -8.09 11.50
C SER A 140 20.74 -9.41 11.24
N ASP A 141 22.05 -9.43 11.50
CA ASP A 141 22.90 -10.63 11.28
C ASP A 141 22.56 -11.81 12.19
N LYS A 142 21.79 -11.58 13.25
CA LYS A 142 21.30 -12.63 14.15
C LYS A 142 20.19 -13.50 13.53
N ASN A 143 19.64 -13.10 12.38
CA ASN A 143 18.60 -13.86 11.70
C ASN A 143 19.18 -14.89 10.73
N ASN A 144 18.96 -16.17 11.03
CA ASN A 144 19.32 -17.33 10.19
C ASN A 144 18.62 -17.35 8.80
N HIS A 145 17.78 -16.37 8.50
CA HIS A 145 17.01 -16.26 7.25
C HIS A 145 17.24 -14.95 6.50
N LYS A 146 18.32 -14.22 6.81
CA LYS A 146 18.67 -12.94 6.17
C LYS A 146 18.66 -13.02 4.65
N SER A 147 19.22 -14.07 4.04
CA SER A 147 19.23 -14.26 2.59
C SER A 147 17.83 -14.38 1.99
N PHE A 148 16.93 -15.10 2.65
CA PHE A 148 15.53 -15.18 2.25
C PHE A 148 14.85 -13.81 2.33
N PHE A 149 15.05 -13.08 3.42
CA PHE A 149 14.45 -11.75 3.59
C PHE A 149 14.96 -10.74 2.55
N ILE A 150 16.26 -10.72 2.26
CA ILE A 150 16.82 -9.86 1.20
C ILE A 150 16.16 -10.17 -0.15
N LYS A 151 15.98 -11.45 -0.48
CA LYS A 151 15.35 -11.87 -1.75
C LYS A 151 13.84 -11.56 -1.78
N ALA A 152 13.12 -11.92 -0.72
CA ALA A 152 11.67 -11.82 -0.65
C ALA A 152 11.19 -10.37 -0.44
N LEU A 153 11.86 -9.63 0.43
CA LEU A 153 11.47 -8.27 0.82
C LEU A 153 12.26 -7.22 0.06
N GLY A 154 13.60 -7.28 0.14
CA GLY A 154 14.46 -6.15 -0.20
C GLY A 154 14.03 -4.89 0.55
N ASP A 155 14.25 -3.71 -0.05
CA ASP A 155 13.75 -2.43 0.48
C ASP A 155 12.31 -2.08 0.05
N ARG A 156 11.54 -3.06 -0.45
CA ARG A 156 10.19 -2.82 -0.95
C ARG A 156 9.20 -2.73 0.23
N ASN A 157 8.75 -1.52 0.54
CA ASN A 157 7.83 -1.26 1.66
C ASN A 157 6.54 -2.11 1.59
N GLY A 158 5.94 -2.31 0.42
CA GLY A 158 4.76 -3.19 0.27
C GLY A 158 5.04 -4.66 0.57
N ALA A 159 6.26 -5.16 0.26
CA ALA A 159 6.65 -6.52 0.63
C ALA A 159 6.85 -6.65 2.16
N ILE A 160 7.38 -5.60 2.80
CA ILE A 160 7.52 -5.52 4.25
C ILE A 160 6.15 -5.44 4.92
N ALA A 161 5.20 -4.68 4.38
CA ALA A 161 3.81 -4.66 4.87
C ALA A 161 3.19 -6.07 4.80
N SER A 162 3.30 -6.75 3.66
CA SER A 162 2.87 -8.15 3.51
C SER A 162 3.51 -9.09 4.56
N TYR A 163 4.81 -8.94 4.85
CA TYR A 163 5.48 -9.67 5.93
C TYR A 163 4.90 -9.35 7.30
N ILE A 164 4.63 -8.08 7.61
CA ILE A 164 4.01 -7.67 8.87
C ILE A 164 2.64 -8.34 9.04
N GLY A 165 1.85 -8.48 7.97
CA GLY A 165 0.59 -9.21 8.03
C GLY A 165 0.77 -10.69 8.43
N TYR A 166 1.76 -11.37 7.83
CA TYR A 166 2.17 -12.72 8.26
C TYR A 166 2.65 -12.74 9.72
N TRP A 167 3.46 -11.77 10.11
CA TRP A 167 4.00 -11.67 11.45
C TRP A 167 2.88 -11.49 12.48
N LEU A 168 1.90 -10.63 12.21
CA LEU A 168 0.73 -10.40 13.07
C LEU A 168 -0.11 -11.66 13.22
N TYR A 169 -0.25 -12.45 12.15
CA TYR A 169 -0.94 -13.73 12.18
C TYR A 169 -0.18 -14.72 13.07
N VAL A 170 1.12 -14.87 12.87
CA VAL A 170 1.93 -15.81 13.64
C VAL A 170 2.01 -15.41 15.12
N ASP A 171 2.24 -14.13 15.41
CA ASP A 171 2.25 -13.56 16.77
C ASP A 171 0.94 -13.85 17.53
N ALA A 172 -0.21 -13.79 16.83
CA ALA A 172 -1.49 -14.09 17.43
C ALA A 172 -1.66 -15.55 17.90
N PHE A 173 -0.88 -16.47 17.33
CA PHE A 173 -0.99 -17.92 17.56
C PHE A 173 0.32 -18.56 18.04
N ILE A 174 1.33 -17.77 18.38
CA ILE A 174 2.68 -18.27 18.64
C ILE A 174 2.70 -19.31 19.77
N MET A 175 1.89 -19.13 20.81
CA MET A 175 1.77 -20.07 21.94
C MET A 175 1.10 -21.39 21.57
N ALA A 176 0.36 -21.44 20.45
CA ALA A 176 -0.32 -22.65 19.98
C ALA A 176 0.53 -23.44 18.96
N PHE A 177 1.63 -22.87 18.48
CA PHE A 177 2.49 -23.55 17.50
C PHE A 177 3.55 -24.40 18.19
N LYS A 178 3.80 -25.59 17.63
CA LYS A 178 4.93 -26.43 18.01
C LYS A 178 6.23 -25.84 17.45
N GLU A 179 7.37 -26.13 18.08
CA GLU A 179 8.69 -25.62 17.66
C GLU A 179 9.07 -25.94 16.19
N LYS A 180 8.49 -26.99 15.60
CA LYS A 180 8.74 -27.40 14.20
C LYS A 180 7.66 -26.94 13.22
N ASP A 181 6.75 -26.07 13.63
CA ASP A 181 5.68 -25.59 12.76
C ASP A 181 6.26 -24.74 11.61
N ARG A 182 5.95 -25.11 10.36
CA ARG A 182 6.43 -24.36 9.18
C ARG A 182 6.01 -22.89 9.19
N ARG A 183 4.92 -22.56 9.90
CA ARG A 183 4.36 -21.20 10.02
C ARG A 183 5.25 -20.28 10.84
N ILE A 184 6.08 -20.80 11.75
CA ILE A 184 6.98 -19.98 12.57
C ILE A 184 8.36 -19.82 11.93
N ARG A 185 8.64 -20.51 10.81
CA ARG A 185 9.97 -20.57 10.19
C ARG A 185 10.61 -19.20 9.97
N PHE A 186 9.84 -18.21 9.52
CA PHE A 186 10.35 -16.87 9.23
C PHE A 186 9.84 -15.82 10.23
N PHE A 187 9.38 -16.25 11.40
CA PHE A 187 8.94 -15.35 12.45
C PHE A 187 10.14 -14.73 13.18
N CYS A 188 10.27 -13.40 13.12
CA CYS A 188 11.25 -12.66 13.89
C CYS A 188 10.51 -11.93 15.03
N PRO A 189 10.80 -12.19 16.32
CA PRO A 189 10.17 -11.45 17.41
C PRO A 189 10.40 -9.94 17.27
N MET A 190 9.32 -9.16 17.26
CA MET A 190 9.34 -7.69 17.12
C MET A 190 8.45 -7.05 18.18
N ASP A 191 8.72 -5.79 18.51
CA ASP A 191 7.82 -5.00 19.36
C ASP A 191 6.52 -4.70 18.61
N ARG A 192 5.42 -5.34 19.05
CA ARG A 192 4.09 -5.20 18.42
C ARG A 192 3.63 -3.75 18.34
N ARG A 193 3.89 -2.93 19.36
CA ARG A 193 3.44 -1.52 19.38
C ARG A 193 4.20 -0.69 18.36
N VAL A 194 5.51 -0.91 18.24
CA VAL A 194 6.37 -0.28 17.22
C VAL A 194 5.92 -0.71 15.83
N THR A 195 5.79 -2.02 15.58
CA THR A 195 5.38 -2.56 14.28
C THR A 195 4.02 -2.02 13.83
N LEU A 196 3.02 -2.00 14.72
CA LEU A 196 1.69 -1.48 14.39
C LEU A 196 1.71 0.03 14.12
N ARG A 197 2.58 0.79 14.79
CA ARG A 197 2.73 2.23 14.55
C ARG A 197 3.38 2.51 13.19
N GLU A 198 4.44 1.79 12.83
CA GLU A 198 5.08 1.95 11.51
C GLU A 198 4.15 1.52 10.38
N LEU A 199 3.40 0.41 10.55
CA LEU A 199 2.39 -0.03 9.60
C LEU A 199 1.28 1.03 9.41
N ARG A 200 0.74 1.58 10.50
CA ARG A 200 -0.26 2.66 10.41
C ARG A 200 0.29 3.87 9.69
N SER A 201 1.54 4.27 9.98
CA SER A 201 2.16 5.42 9.31
C SER A 201 2.33 5.18 7.82
N TYR A 202 2.68 3.96 7.40
CA TYR A 202 2.81 3.59 5.99
C TYR A 202 1.44 3.60 5.29
N SER A 203 0.49 2.81 5.79
CA SER A 203 -0.82 2.66 5.15
C SER A 203 -1.64 3.96 5.17
N ASN A 204 -1.45 4.83 6.16
CA ASN A 204 -2.14 6.13 6.22
C ASN A 204 -1.63 7.08 5.13
N ASP A 205 -0.33 7.03 4.84
CA ASP A 205 0.33 7.95 3.93
C ASP A 205 -0.16 7.79 2.50
N ASP A 206 -0.44 6.58 2.04
CA ASP A 206 -0.96 6.37 0.67
C ASP A 206 -2.36 6.98 0.48
N VAL A 207 -3.24 6.89 1.50
CA VAL A 207 -4.52 7.61 1.48
C VAL A 207 -4.32 9.11 1.58
N ASP A 208 -3.40 9.58 2.43
CA ASP A 208 -3.12 11.03 2.56
C ASP A 208 -2.64 11.62 1.23
N LYS A 209 -1.75 10.92 0.50
CA LYS A 209 -1.34 11.30 -0.86
C LYS A 209 -2.52 11.37 -1.83
N MET A 210 -3.43 10.40 -1.78
CA MET A 210 -4.63 10.41 -2.64
C MET A 210 -5.51 11.61 -2.34
N LEU A 211 -5.74 11.93 -1.06
CA LEU A 211 -6.53 13.09 -0.64
C LEU A 211 -5.84 14.40 -1.02
N TYR A 212 -4.52 14.49 -0.85
CA TYR A 212 -3.72 15.63 -1.27
C TYR A 212 -3.88 15.92 -2.76
N LEU A 213 -3.72 14.89 -3.61
CA LEU A 213 -3.89 15.01 -5.06
C LEU A 213 -5.34 15.33 -5.44
N ALA A 214 -6.32 14.68 -4.81
CA ALA A 214 -7.73 14.94 -5.04
C ALA A 214 -8.13 16.39 -4.71
N SER A 215 -7.47 17.01 -3.73
CA SER A 215 -7.70 18.41 -3.36
C SER A 215 -7.06 19.43 -4.33
N LYS A 216 -6.20 18.98 -5.25
CA LYS A 216 -5.42 19.82 -6.15
C LYS A 216 -5.37 19.23 -7.58
N PRO A 217 -6.49 19.19 -8.31
CA PRO A 217 -6.55 18.56 -9.63
C PRO A 217 -5.58 19.19 -10.65
N GLU A 218 -5.41 20.51 -10.64
CA GLU A 218 -4.45 21.21 -11.52
C GLU A 218 -3.00 20.80 -11.25
N LEU A 219 -2.64 20.59 -9.97
CA LEU A 219 -1.32 20.10 -9.60
C LEU A 219 -1.12 18.67 -10.09
N LEU A 220 -2.14 17.81 -9.94
CA LEU A 220 -2.09 16.43 -10.41
C LEU A 220 -1.82 16.36 -11.93
N GLU A 221 -2.54 17.15 -12.73
CA GLU A 221 -2.33 17.21 -14.18
C GLU A 221 -0.91 17.67 -14.54
N LYS A 222 -0.41 18.71 -13.86
CA LYS A 222 0.96 19.20 -14.03
C LYS A 222 1.98 18.11 -13.71
N LEU A 223 1.83 17.42 -12.58
CA LEU A 223 2.76 16.36 -12.16
C LEU A 223 2.74 15.17 -13.13
N LEU A 224 1.57 14.80 -13.65
CA LEU A 224 1.43 13.75 -14.67
C LEU A 224 2.16 14.13 -15.96
N LYS A 225 2.01 15.39 -16.40
CA LYS A 225 2.70 15.91 -17.58
C LYS A 225 4.22 15.93 -17.38
N GLU A 226 4.70 16.41 -16.24
CA GLU A 226 6.13 16.38 -15.88
C GLU A 226 6.69 14.95 -15.87
N LEU A 227 5.96 13.98 -15.32
CA LEU A 227 6.38 12.58 -15.32
C LEU A 227 6.42 11.98 -16.72
N SER A 228 5.48 12.33 -17.59
CA SER A 228 5.50 11.90 -19.00
C SER A 228 6.77 12.39 -19.69
N TYR A 229 7.08 13.69 -19.58
CA TYR A 229 8.29 14.25 -20.16
C TYR A 229 9.57 13.60 -19.64
N LYS A 230 9.65 13.31 -18.33
CA LYS A 230 10.80 12.61 -17.75
C LYS A 230 10.92 11.17 -18.27
N LYS A 231 9.81 10.45 -18.43
CA LYS A 231 9.83 9.09 -19.00
C LYS A 231 10.30 9.12 -20.45
N ASP A 232 9.85 10.08 -21.24
CA ASP A 232 10.24 10.17 -22.65
C ASP A 232 11.70 10.61 -22.80
N LEU A 233 12.19 11.51 -21.94
CA LEU A 233 13.62 11.85 -21.87
C LEU A 233 14.48 10.63 -21.50
N LEU A 234 14.07 9.83 -20.51
CA LEU A 234 14.79 8.61 -20.14
C LEU A 234 14.82 7.58 -21.29
N LYS A 235 13.72 7.44 -22.05
CA LYS A 235 13.71 6.62 -23.26
C LYS A 235 14.68 7.14 -24.30
N ALA A 236 14.70 8.45 -24.54
CA ALA A 236 15.62 9.07 -25.50
C ALA A 236 17.09 8.84 -25.10
N ILE A 237 17.43 9.06 -23.81
CA ILE A 237 18.75 8.77 -23.25
C ILE A 237 19.16 7.31 -23.52
N ASN A 238 18.26 6.36 -23.23
CA ASN A 238 18.54 4.94 -23.42
C ASN A 238 18.67 4.57 -24.91
N ASN A 239 17.80 5.11 -25.77
CA ASN A 239 17.81 4.82 -27.21
C ASN A 239 19.06 5.36 -27.91
N LEU A 240 19.56 6.51 -27.47
CA LEU A 240 20.77 7.15 -27.99
C LEU A 240 22.06 6.61 -27.34
N ASP A 241 21.92 5.70 -26.38
CA ASP A 241 23.02 5.17 -25.56
C ASP A 241 23.87 6.32 -24.98
N LEU A 242 23.18 7.32 -24.41
CA LEU A 242 23.83 8.45 -23.77
C LEU A 242 24.35 8.01 -22.39
N ASN A 243 25.62 8.24 -22.14
CA ASN A 243 26.26 7.93 -20.86
C ASN A 243 27.22 9.04 -20.42
N ASP A 244 27.62 9.00 -19.15
CA ASP A 244 28.38 10.04 -18.46
C ASP A 244 29.81 10.25 -19.00
N LYS A 245 30.26 9.43 -19.95
CA LYS A 245 31.59 9.51 -20.57
C LYS A 245 31.58 10.26 -21.91
N LEU A 246 30.41 10.56 -22.47
CA LEU A 246 30.30 11.26 -23.75
C LEU A 246 30.56 12.76 -23.60
N THR A 247 31.29 13.32 -24.55
CA THR A 247 31.43 14.77 -24.70
C THR A 247 30.16 15.40 -25.27
N ILE A 248 29.98 16.71 -25.07
CA ILE A 248 28.86 17.47 -25.66
C ILE A 248 28.81 17.31 -27.19
N LYS A 249 29.97 17.19 -27.85
CA LYS A 249 30.06 16.99 -29.30
C LYS A 249 29.47 15.62 -29.69
N GLU A 250 29.88 14.56 -29.02
CA GLU A 250 29.40 13.19 -29.28
C GLU A 250 27.90 13.03 -28.96
N ILE A 251 27.41 13.71 -27.93
CA ILE A 251 25.97 13.76 -27.63
C ILE A 251 25.20 14.42 -28.79
N LYS A 252 25.69 15.57 -29.29
CA LYS A 252 25.06 16.25 -30.43
C LYS A 252 25.09 15.37 -31.68
N GLU A 253 26.22 14.73 -31.98
CA GLU A 253 26.32 13.81 -33.12
C GLU A 253 25.32 12.66 -33.01
N LYS A 254 25.21 12.02 -31.84
CA LYS A 254 24.23 10.95 -31.59
C LYS A 254 22.77 11.40 -31.75
N ILE A 255 22.44 12.64 -31.35
CA ILE A 255 21.09 13.19 -31.52
C ILE A 255 20.71 13.33 -33.01
N TRP A 256 21.68 13.69 -33.86
CA TRP A 256 21.45 13.95 -35.29
C TRP A 256 21.81 12.76 -36.21
N SER A 257 22.31 11.65 -35.68
CA SER A 257 22.71 10.46 -36.44
C SER A 257 21.60 9.40 -36.58
N LEU A 258 20.37 9.74 -36.22
CA LEU A 258 19.15 8.96 -36.48
C LEU A 258 18.45 9.48 -37.74
#